data_AF-A0A1V6SL97-F1
#
_entry.id   AF-A0A1V6SL97-F1
#
_cell.length_a   1.000
_cell.length_b   1.000
_cell.length_c   1.000
_cell.angle_alpha   90.00
_cell.angle_beta   90.00
_cell.angle_gamma   90.00
#
_symmetry.space_group_name_H-M   'P 1'
#
loop_
_entity.id
_entity.type
_entity.pdbx_description
1 polymer ?
#
loop_
_entity_poly.entity_id
_entity_poly.type
_entity_poly.pdbx_seq_one_letter_code
_entity_poly.pdbx_strand_id
1 'polypeptide(L)'
;MSLLALPPELLIIISDFLPIADLLQLPLTCSYLYHLLPHPTHRQLLIAETSDWARHRNVFACRYCLRLRPATSFADRMLCRRRIPAGRDSCKRFCIDCGLMPREGTARYGPGAQIFFQDQFYVLCLSCHQFLPGARDRYGRNTLECISCWRRHDSQSAAPTHAVPIPS
;
A
#
# COMPACT_ATOMS: atom_id res chain seq x y z
N MET A 1 -2.87 -25.04 -30.72
CA MET A 1 -2.23 -25.72 -29.58
C MET A 1 -2.27 -24.80 -28.38
N SER A 2 -2.73 -25.30 -27.23
CA SER A 2 -2.82 -24.51 -25.99
C SER A 2 -1.66 -24.86 -25.07
N LEU A 3 -1.06 -23.85 -24.43
CA LEU A 3 -0.01 -24.01 -23.41
C LEU A 3 -0.48 -24.94 -22.27
N LEU A 4 -1.77 -24.93 -21.96
CA LEU A 4 -2.38 -25.73 -20.89
C LEU A 4 -2.44 -27.23 -21.17
N ALA A 5 -2.17 -27.66 -22.40
CA ALA A 5 -2.09 -29.08 -22.76
C ALA A 5 -0.73 -29.72 -22.42
N LEU A 6 0.25 -28.91 -21.98
CA LEU A 6 1.56 -29.38 -21.56
C LEU A 6 1.49 -30.01 -20.16
N PRO A 7 2.27 -31.09 -19.92
CA PRO A 7 2.49 -31.62 -18.58
C PRO A 7 2.97 -30.53 -17.60
N PRO A 8 2.58 -30.60 -16.31
CA PRO A 8 2.96 -29.63 -15.29
C PRO A 8 4.47 -29.40 -15.17
N GLU A 9 5.26 -30.47 -15.34
CA GLU A 9 6.72 -30.44 -15.24
C GLU A 9 7.33 -29.58 -16.37
N LEU A 10 6.79 -29.68 -17.59
CA LEU A 10 7.24 -28.86 -18.71
C LEU A 10 6.87 -27.39 -18.49
N LEU A 11 5.71 -27.11 -17.91
CA LEU A 11 5.31 -25.73 -17.60
C LEU A 11 6.22 -25.09 -16.56
N ILE A 12 6.66 -25.84 -15.55
CA ILE A 12 7.64 -25.39 -14.56
C ILE A 12 8.99 -25.12 -15.22
N ILE A 13 9.49 -26.05 -16.04
CA ILE A 13 10.76 -25.88 -16.77
C ILE A 13 10.70 -24.64 -17.67
N ILE A 14 9.61 -24.44 -18.41
CA ILE A 14 9.43 -23.25 -19.25
C ILE A 14 9.51 -21.98 -18.40
N SER A 15 8.94 -22.00 -17.19
CA SER A 15 8.97 -20.85 -16.29
C SER A 15 10.40 -20.43 -15.90
N ASP A 16 11.33 -21.38 -15.76
CA ASP A 16 12.73 -21.07 -15.45
C ASP A 16 13.45 -20.28 -16.57
N PHE A 17 12.93 -20.35 -17.80
CA PHE A 17 13.47 -19.61 -18.96
C PHE A 17 12.72 -18.31 -19.27
N LEU A 18 11.63 -18.02 -18.57
CA LEU A 18 10.84 -16.82 -18.84
C LEU A 18 11.50 -15.57 -18.23
N PRO A 19 11.47 -14.43 -18.94
CA PRO A 19 11.76 -13.14 -18.34
C PRO A 19 10.91 -12.88 -17.11
N ILE A 20 11.45 -12.14 -16.15
CA ILE A 20 10.75 -11.90 -14.87
C ILE A 20 9.40 -11.19 -15.05
N ALA A 21 9.24 -10.36 -16.08
CA ALA A 21 7.94 -9.75 -16.38
C ALA A 21 6.89 -10.81 -16.73
N ASP A 22 7.25 -11.79 -17.55
CA ASP A 22 6.35 -12.86 -17.99
C ASP A 22 6.03 -13.82 -16.85
N LEU A 23 7.02 -14.14 -16.00
CA LEU A 23 6.81 -14.88 -14.76
C LEU A 23 5.81 -14.22 -13.80
N LEU A 24 5.68 -12.89 -13.85
CA LEU A 24 4.72 -12.16 -13.02
C LEU A 24 3.34 -12.06 -13.66
N GLN A 25 3.25 -12.06 -14.99
CA GLN A 25 1.98 -11.95 -15.71
C GLN A 25 1.32 -13.31 -15.94
N LEU A 26 2.09 -14.34 -16.25
CA LEU A 26 1.58 -15.66 -16.62
C LEU A 26 0.68 -16.28 -15.53
N PRO A 27 1.04 -16.25 -14.23
CA PRO A 27 0.16 -16.69 -13.15
C PRO A 27 -1.17 -15.92 -13.07
N LEU A 28 -1.23 -14.68 -13.55
CA LEU A 28 -2.43 -13.85 -13.48
C LEU A 28 -3.44 -14.16 -14.58
N THR A 29 -3.04 -14.94 -15.61
CA THR A 29 -3.90 -15.27 -16.75
C THR A 29 -4.86 -16.42 -16.45
N CYS A 30 -4.49 -17.33 -15.54
CA CYS A 30 -5.27 -18.53 -15.23
C CYS A 30 -4.98 -19.05 -13.82
N SER A 31 -6.02 -19.45 -13.09
CA SER A 31 -5.89 -20.05 -11.75
C SER A 31 -5.01 -21.31 -11.74
N TYR A 32 -5.05 -22.13 -12.78
CA TYR A 32 -4.18 -23.31 -12.88
C TYR A 32 -2.69 -22.95 -12.85
N LEU A 33 -2.28 -22.00 -13.70
CA LEU A 33 -0.90 -21.52 -13.76
C LEU A 33 -0.50 -20.79 -12.46
N TYR A 34 -1.45 -20.09 -11.82
CA TYR A 34 -1.22 -19.46 -10.53
C TYR A 34 -0.79 -20.45 -9.45
N HIS A 35 -1.46 -21.62 -9.38
CA HIS A 35 -1.14 -22.64 -8.39
C HIS A 35 0.07 -23.50 -8.78
N LEU A 36 0.29 -23.70 -10.08
CA LEU A 36 1.37 -24.54 -10.58
C LEU A 36 2.73 -23.84 -10.54
N LEU A 37 2.78 -22.55 -10.90
CA LEU A 37 4.03 -21.84 -11.07
C LEU A 37 4.63 -21.38 -9.74
N PRO A 38 5.97 -21.35 -9.62
CA PRO A 38 6.63 -20.84 -8.43
C PRO A 38 6.28 -19.36 -8.23
N HIS A 39 5.90 -19.02 -7.00
CA HIS A 39 5.62 -17.62 -6.66
C HIS A 39 6.96 -16.85 -6.57
N PRO A 40 7.03 -15.64 -7.11
CA PRO A 40 8.25 -14.84 -7.09
C PRO A 40 8.65 -14.50 -5.65
N THR A 41 9.93 -14.69 -5.34
CA THR A 41 10.50 -14.19 -4.10
C THR A 41 10.57 -12.66 -4.11
N HIS A 42 10.58 -12.04 -2.94
CA HIS A 42 10.72 -10.60 -2.84
C HIS A 42 12.02 -10.07 -3.49
N ARG A 43 13.11 -10.84 -3.43
CA ARG A 43 14.37 -10.49 -4.09
C ARG A 43 14.22 -10.46 -5.61
N GLN A 44 13.53 -11.44 -6.19
CA GLN A 44 13.25 -11.46 -7.62
C GLN A 44 12.40 -10.25 -8.05
N LEU A 45 11.42 -9.84 -7.23
CA LEU A 45 10.62 -8.63 -7.49
C LEU A 45 11.46 -7.35 -7.45
N LEU A 46 12.40 -7.23 -6.50
CA LEU A 46 13.32 -6.10 -6.43
C LEU A 46 14.29 -6.05 -7.61
N ILE A 47 14.63 -7.19 -8.20
CA ILE A 47 15.40 -7.20 -9.46
C ILE A 47 14.47 -6.77 -10.60
N ALA A 48 13.26 -7.34 -10.67
CA ALA A 48 12.26 -7.03 -11.70
C ALA A 48 11.91 -5.54 -11.79
N GLU A 49 11.78 -4.85 -10.66
CA GLU A 49 11.44 -3.43 -10.64
C GLU A 49 12.52 -2.54 -11.28
N THR A 50 13.75 -3.05 -11.43
CA THR A 50 14.84 -2.31 -12.06
C THR A 50 14.84 -2.41 -13.59
N SER A 51 14.02 -3.29 -14.15
CA SER A 51 13.84 -3.44 -15.61
C SER A 51 13.19 -2.22 -16.25
N ASP A 52 13.48 -1.99 -17.53
CA ASP A 52 12.86 -0.88 -18.28
C ASP A 52 11.34 -1.04 -18.38
N TRP A 53 10.84 -2.29 -18.46
CA TRP A 53 9.42 -2.59 -18.39
C TRP A 53 8.77 -2.05 -17.11
N ALA A 54 9.42 -2.25 -15.96
CA ALA A 54 8.89 -1.83 -14.67
C ALA A 54 8.98 -0.32 -14.47
N ARG A 55 10.08 0.30 -14.95
CA ARG A 55 10.26 1.76 -14.93
C ARG A 55 9.21 2.45 -15.79
N HIS A 56 8.97 1.96 -17.00
CA HIS A 56 7.95 2.51 -17.90
C HIS A 56 6.54 2.40 -17.31
N ARG A 57 6.22 1.28 -16.64
CA ARG A 57 4.92 1.08 -15.97
C ARG A 57 4.83 1.72 -14.58
N ASN A 58 5.92 2.30 -14.09
CA ASN A 58 6.04 2.90 -12.77
C ASN A 58 5.55 1.96 -11.65
N VAL A 59 6.06 0.73 -11.62
CA VAL A 59 5.69 -0.31 -10.65
C VAL A 59 6.84 -0.66 -9.70
N PHE A 60 6.51 -1.04 -8.46
CA PHE A 60 7.46 -1.30 -7.37
C PHE A 60 7.13 -2.59 -6.63
N ALA A 61 8.16 -3.24 -6.08
CA ALA A 61 7.98 -4.45 -5.27
C ALA A 61 7.37 -4.15 -3.90
N CYS A 62 6.33 -4.91 -3.54
CA CYS A 62 5.82 -4.97 -2.18
C CYS A 62 6.35 -6.20 -1.45
N ARG A 63 6.97 -5.99 -0.28
CA ARG A 63 7.50 -7.06 0.58
C ARG A 63 6.46 -8.05 1.07
N TYR A 64 5.20 -7.64 1.17
CA TYR A 64 4.17 -8.38 1.89
C TYR A 64 3.23 -9.16 0.99
N CYS A 65 2.71 -8.57 -0.07
CA CYS A 65 1.87 -9.29 -1.03
C CYS A 65 2.68 -9.97 -2.14
N LEU A 66 4.02 -9.82 -2.15
CA LEU A 66 4.92 -10.39 -3.16
C LEU A 66 4.47 -10.13 -4.60
N ARG A 67 4.08 -8.87 -4.86
CA ARG A 67 3.65 -8.40 -6.19
C ARG A 67 4.35 -7.08 -6.53
N LEU A 68 4.56 -6.84 -7.82
CA LEU A 68 4.80 -5.50 -8.34
C LEU A 68 3.46 -4.75 -8.35
N ARG A 69 3.43 -3.55 -7.77
CA ARG A 69 2.24 -2.69 -7.69
C ARG A 69 2.56 -1.32 -8.28
N PRO A 70 1.58 -0.62 -8.88
CA PRO A 70 1.82 0.73 -9.38
C PRO A 70 2.23 1.67 -8.25
N ALA A 71 2.96 2.74 -8.60
CA ALA A 71 3.38 3.79 -7.67
C ALA A 71 2.22 4.28 -6.79
N THR A 72 1.03 4.40 -7.37
CA THR A 72 -0.20 4.87 -6.73
C THR A 72 -0.69 3.96 -5.61
N SER A 73 -0.25 2.71 -5.55
CA SER A 73 -0.53 1.78 -4.44
C SER A 73 0.42 1.95 -3.27
N PHE A 74 1.39 2.86 -3.33
CA PHE A 74 2.35 3.11 -2.26
C PHE A 74 2.19 4.53 -1.72
N ALA A 75 2.47 4.71 -0.43
CA ALA A 75 2.62 6.04 0.14
C ALA A 75 3.86 6.74 -0.45
N ASP A 76 3.84 8.05 -0.63
CA ASP A 76 4.96 8.81 -1.23
C ASP A 76 6.27 8.60 -0.46
N ARG A 77 6.18 8.47 0.87
CA ARG A 77 7.32 8.14 1.75
C ARG A 77 7.94 6.76 1.46
N MET A 78 7.19 5.85 0.84
CA MET A 78 7.69 4.54 0.41
C MET A 78 8.48 4.64 -0.89
N LEU A 79 8.32 5.70 -1.69
CA LEU A 79 8.94 5.83 -3.01
C LEU A 79 10.06 6.85 -3.06
N CYS A 80 10.37 7.53 -1.95
CA CYS A 80 11.38 8.58 -1.89
C CYS A 80 12.64 8.19 -1.11
N ARG A 81 13.67 9.06 -1.18
CA ARG A 81 14.93 8.95 -0.42
C ARG A 81 15.60 7.58 -0.61
N ARG A 82 15.91 6.88 0.48
CA ARG A 82 16.59 5.57 0.46
C ARG A 82 15.71 4.43 -0.06
N ARG A 83 14.42 4.68 -0.31
CA ARG A 83 13.43 3.70 -0.78
C ARG A 83 13.10 3.84 -2.26
N ILE A 84 13.86 4.63 -3.02
CA ILE A 84 13.81 4.63 -4.49
C ILE A 84 14.16 3.24 -5.06
N PRO A 85 13.87 2.96 -6.35
CA PRO A 85 14.35 1.75 -7.02
C PRO A 85 15.87 1.58 -6.85
N ALA A 86 16.32 0.35 -6.58
CA ALA A 86 17.71 0.03 -6.22
C ALA A 86 18.28 0.78 -4.97
N GLY A 87 17.45 1.52 -4.24
CA GLY A 87 17.84 2.18 -2.99
C GLY A 87 18.07 1.17 -1.85
N ARG A 88 18.89 1.53 -0.87
CA ARG A 88 19.24 0.66 0.28
C ARG A 88 18.03 0.14 1.06
N ASP A 89 16.98 0.94 1.15
CA ASP A 89 15.74 0.63 1.88
C ASP A 89 14.59 0.25 0.94
N SER A 90 14.85 0.02 -0.35
CA SER A 90 13.87 -0.46 -1.34
C SER A 90 13.15 -1.72 -0.85
N CYS A 91 13.89 -2.64 -0.23
CA CYS A 91 13.37 -3.89 0.30
C CYS A 91 12.42 -3.72 1.51
N LYS A 92 12.28 -2.51 2.06
CA LYS A 92 11.38 -2.20 3.17
C LYS A 92 10.03 -1.64 2.70
N ARG A 93 9.80 -1.51 1.39
CA ARG A 93 8.54 -1.01 0.84
C ARG A 93 7.40 -1.99 1.04
N PHE A 94 6.22 -1.44 1.26
CA PHE A 94 4.96 -2.15 1.24
C PHE A 94 3.84 -1.25 0.69
N CYS A 95 2.86 -1.85 0.01
CA CYS A 95 1.73 -1.11 -0.53
C CYS A 95 0.76 -0.71 0.59
N ILE A 96 -0.11 0.27 0.30
CA ILE A 96 -1.10 0.82 1.23
C ILE A 96 -2.01 -0.30 1.76
N ASP A 97 -2.55 -1.15 0.88
CA ASP A 97 -3.40 -2.28 1.28
C ASP A 97 -2.71 -3.18 2.32
N CYS A 98 -1.44 -3.55 2.05
CA CYS A 98 -0.64 -4.33 3.00
C CYS A 98 -0.32 -3.58 4.28
N GLY A 99 -0.29 -2.25 4.23
CA GLY A 99 -0.09 -1.42 5.40
C GLY A 99 -1.33 -1.34 6.31
N LEU A 100 -2.52 -1.39 5.70
CA LEU A 100 -3.83 -1.32 6.37
C LEU A 100 -4.29 -2.67 6.90
N MET A 101 -3.87 -3.79 6.30
CA MET A 101 -4.27 -5.12 6.75
C MET A 101 -3.76 -5.42 8.17
N PRO A 102 -4.63 -5.94 9.07
CA PRO A 102 -4.19 -6.59 10.29
C PRO A 102 -3.35 -7.83 9.94
N ARG A 103 -2.33 -8.13 10.75
CA ARG A 103 -1.58 -9.39 10.69
C ARG A 103 -1.70 -10.09 12.04
N GLU A 104 -1.15 -11.29 12.19
CA GLU A 104 -0.89 -11.89 13.51
C GLU A 104 0.06 -10.96 14.30
N GLY A 105 -0.52 -9.94 14.95
CA GLY A 105 0.18 -8.76 15.48
C GLY A 105 -0.48 -7.43 15.05
N THR A 106 0.29 -6.34 15.00
CA THR A 106 -0.23 -5.00 14.65
C THR A 106 -0.18 -4.73 13.15
N ALA A 107 -1.21 -4.03 12.64
CA ALA A 107 -1.20 -3.41 11.33
C ALA A 107 0.02 -2.49 11.19
N ARG A 108 0.56 -2.35 9.97
CA ARG A 108 1.80 -1.55 9.78
C ARG A 108 1.54 -0.07 9.92
N TYR A 109 0.37 0.38 9.49
CA TYR A 109 -0.17 1.68 9.84
C TYR A 109 -1.02 1.53 11.10
N GLY A 110 -0.65 2.27 12.15
CA GLY A 110 -1.45 2.37 13.37
C GLY A 110 -2.47 3.52 13.28
N PRO A 111 -3.45 3.56 14.21
CA PRO A 111 -4.34 4.71 14.34
C PRO A 111 -3.58 6.04 14.41
N GLY A 112 -4.10 7.06 13.73
CA GLY A 112 -3.44 8.36 13.54
C GLY A 112 -2.34 8.39 12.47
N ALA A 113 -2.05 7.28 11.79
CA ALA A 113 -1.05 7.25 10.73
C ALA A 113 -1.42 8.21 9.60
N GLN A 114 -0.56 9.21 9.36
CA GLN A 114 -0.67 10.16 8.26
C GLN A 114 -0.02 9.58 7.00
N ILE A 115 -0.81 9.44 5.94
CA ILE A 115 -0.41 8.78 4.70
C ILE A 115 -0.65 9.74 3.56
N PHE A 116 0.41 9.99 2.79
CA PHE A 116 0.35 10.75 1.55
C PHE A 116 0.54 9.79 0.40
N PHE A 117 -0.33 9.83 -0.59
CA PHE A 117 -0.13 9.20 -1.88
C PHE A 117 -0.81 10.05 -2.95
N GLN A 118 -0.13 10.26 -4.09
CA GLN A 118 -0.62 11.14 -5.15
C GLN A 118 -0.90 12.58 -4.66
N ASP A 119 -0.06 13.09 -3.75
CA ASP A 119 -0.20 14.42 -3.11
C ASP A 119 -1.51 14.63 -2.31
N GLN A 120 -2.29 13.57 -2.10
CA GLN A 120 -3.50 13.60 -1.28
C GLN A 120 -3.22 13.12 0.14
N PHE A 121 -3.78 13.83 1.11
CA PHE A 121 -3.64 13.50 2.52
C PHE A 121 -4.75 12.57 3.00
N TYR A 122 -4.36 11.38 3.45
CA TYR A 122 -5.22 10.42 4.11
C TYR A 122 -4.72 10.12 5.52
N VAL A 123 -5.61 9.62 6.37
CA VAL A 123 -5.30 9.20 7.72
C VAL A 123 -6.04 7.92 8.06
N LEU A 124 -5.39 7.01 8.80
CA LEU A 124 -6.11 5.98 9.53
C LEU A 124 -6.70 6.65 10.77
N CYS A 125 -7.94 7.12 10.67
CA CYS A 125 -8.54 8.05 11.63
C CYS A 125 -8.46 7.53 13.07
N LEU A 126 -8.02 8.38 13.99
CA LEU A 126 -7.90 8.02 15.41
C LEU A 126 -9.25 7.73 16.08
N SER A 127 -10.33 8.38 15.65
CA SER A 127 -11.65 8.27 16.28
C SER A 127 -12.57 7.24 15.61
N CYS A 128 -12.58 7.11 14.28
CA CYS A 128 -13.42 6.10 13.61
C CYS A 128 -12.65 4.87 13.10
N HIS A 129 -11.32 4.83 13.21
CA HIS A 129 -10.45 3.74 12.74
C HIS A 129 -10.56 3.41 11.24
N GLN A 130 -11.19 4.28 10.45
CA GLN A 130 -11.29 4.12 8.99
C GLN A 130 -10.17 4.88 8.29
N PHE A 131 -9.70 4.32 7.18
CA PHE A 131 -8.75 4.99 6.28
C PHE A 131 -9.51 5.93 5.34
N LEU A 132 -9.41 7.23 5.58
CA LEU A 132 -10.21 8.27 4.91
C LEU A 132 -9.37 9.52 4.65
N PRO A 133 -9.84 10.45 3.79
CA PRO A 133 -9.23 11.77 3.63
C PRO A 133 -9.05 12.46 4.99
N GLY A 134 -7.83 12.91 5.26
CA GLY A 134 -7.45 13.50 6.54
C GLY A 134 -7.81 14.98 6.63
N ALA A 135 -8.19 15.44 7.82
CA ALA A 135 -8.51 16.84 8.04
C ALA A 135 -7.26 17.69 8.27
N ARG A 136 -7.32 18.97 7.90
CA ARG A 136 -6.31 19.97 8.26
C ARG A 136 -6.89 20.94 9.26
N ASP A 137 -6.09 21.36 10.22
CA ASP A 137 -6.49 22.39 11.18
C ASP A 137 -6.51 23.79 10.52
N ARG A 138 -6.94 24.80 11.29
CA ARG A 138 -7.01 26.20 10.83
C ARG A 138 -5.66 26.81 10.40
N TYR A 139 -4.54 26.19 10.75
CA TYR A 139 -3.20 26.59 10.35
C TYR A 139 -2.67 25.76 9.18
N GLY A 140 -3.50 24.90 8.59
CA GLY A 140 -3.13 24.02 7.47
C GLY A 140 -2.35 22.77 7.87
N ARG A 141 -2.20 22.49 9.17
CA ARG A 141 -1.45 21.33 9.68
C ARG A 141 -2.31 20.07 9.61
N ASN A 142 -1.70 18.95 9.24
CA ASN A 142 -2.38 17.66 9.17
C ASN A 142 -2.81 17.20 10.58
N THR A 143 -4.07 16.82 10.71
CA THR A 143 -4.61 16.27 11.96
C THR A 143 -4.44 14.75 12.01
N LEU A 144 -4.85 14.12 13.12
CA LEU A 144 -4.88 12.66 13.27
C LEU A 144 -6.26 12.06 12.95
N GLU A 145 -7.18 12.89 12.43
CA GLU A 145 -8.58 12.54 12.21
C GLU A 145 -9.00 12.76 10.76
N CYS A 146 -10.01 12.00 10.32
CA CYS A 146 -10.61 12.24 9.02
C CYS A 146 -11.46 13.52 9.05
N ILE A 147 -11.75 14.07 7.86
CA ILE A 147 -12.52 15.31 7.69
C ILE A 147 -13.85 15.28 8.47
N SER A 148 -14.56 14.16 8.46
CA SER A 148 -15.87 14.03 9.11
C SER A 148 -15.76 14.02 10.64
N CYS A 149 -14.82 13.27 11.21
CA CYS A 149 -14.58 13.23 12.66
C CYS A 149 -14.09 14.58 13.18
N TRP A 150 -13.14 15.20 12.48
CA TRP A 150 -12.60 16.51 12.87
C TRP A 150 -13.68 17.58 12.96
N ARG A 151 -14.57 17.67 11.95
CA ARG A 151 -15.68 18.64 11.96
C ARG A 151 -16.63 18.44 13.14
N ARG A 152 -16.89 17.19 13.54
CA ARG A 152 -17.75 16.89 14.70
C ARG A 152 -17.10 17.36 16.00
N HIS A 153 -15.81 17.11 16.17
CA HIS A 153 -15.07 17.58 17.35
C HIS A 153 -14.98 19.12 17.38
N ASP A 154 -14.66 19.75 16.24
CA ASP A 154 -14.53 21.21 16.15
C ASP A 154 -15.85 21.93 16.51
N SER A 155 -16.97 21.40 16.03
CA SER A 155 -18.32 21.90 16.34
C SER A 155 -18.68 21.77 17.83
N GLN A 156 -18.17 20.74 18.52
CA GLN A 156 -18.40 20.54 19.96
C GLN A 156 -17.51 21.46 20.81
N SER A 157 -16.28 21.74 20.37
CA SER A 157 -15.38 22.70 21.01
C SER A 157 -15.78 24.17 20.83
N ALA A 158 -16.69 24.47 19.90
CA ALA A 158 -17.23 25.82 19.65
C ALA A 158 -18.55 26.10 20.41
N ALA A 159 -19.12 25.12 21.11
CA ALA A 159 -20.29 25.35 21.96
C ALA A 159 -19.85 26.06 23.27
N PRO A 160 -20.45 27.21 23.64
CA PRO A 160 -20.12 27.88 24.88
C PRO A 160 -20.54 27.00 26.07
N THR A 161 -19.60 26.76 26.98
CA THR A 161 -19.84 26.18 28.29
C THR A 161 -20.97 26.95 28.97
N HIS A 162 -22.09 26.27 29.24
CA HIS A 162 -23.22 26.83 29.97
C HIS A 162 -22.74 27.51 31.26
N ALA A 163 -23.07 28.79 31.40
CA ALA A 163 -22.87 29.55 32.62
C ALA A 163 -23.59 28.84 33.78
N VAL A 164 -22.85 28.58 34.86
CA VAL A 164 -23.41 28.11 36.13
C VAL A 164 -24.14 29.30 36.78
N PRO A 165 -25.45 29.22 37.07
CA PRO A 165 -26.12 30.28 37.81
C PRO A 165 -25.75 30.17 39.30
N ILE A 166 -25.26 31.26 39.87
CA ILE A 166 -25.06 31.42 41.31
C ILE A 166 -26.44 31.67 41.95
N PRO A 167 -26.88 30.87 42.94
CA PRO A 167 -28.15 31.10 43.63
C PRO A 167 -28.07 32.33 44.54
N SER A 168 -29.21 33.02 44.65
CA SER A 168 -29.44 34.22 45.47
C SER A 168 -29.38 33.96 46.98
#